data_AF-A0A0E2NG58-F1
#
_entry.id   AF-A0A0E2NG58-F1
#
_cell.length_a   1.000
_cell.length_b   1.000
_cell.length_c   1.000
_cell.angle_alpha   90.00
_cell.angle_beta   90.00
_cell.angle_gamma   90.00
#
_symmetry.space_group_name_H-M   'P 1'
#
loop_
_entity.id
_entity.type
_entity.pdbx_description
1 polymer ?
#
loop_
_entity_poly.entity_id
_entity_poly.type
_entity_poly.pdbx_seq_one_letter_code
_entity_poly.pdbx_strand_id
1 'polypeptide(L)'
;MKWLDALTGGYASLILYGLAALAVVAVLGYTYHAGYSRADAAWSLKYEQREVAITKATNAEVSRISQANAQAKAIEAKRLDELAADNAALEQQIKEKSDEADADPDRDRPALSNDSRLRIDAIH
;
A
#
# COMPACT_ATOMS: atom_id res chain seq x y z
N MET A 1 6.54 -56.43 -55.53
CA MET A 1 5.38 -55.60 -55.92
C MET A 1 4.16 -56.44 -56.31
N LYS A 2 4.28 -57.45 -57.20
CA LYS A 2 3.16 -58.28 -57.68
C LYS A 2 2.22 -58.92 -56.63
N TRP A 3 2.70 -59.26 -55.44
CA TRP A 3 1.88 -59.88 -54.37
C TRP A 3 1.08 -58.87 -53.54
N LEU A 4 1.61 -57.66 -53.34
CA LEU A 4 0.92 -56.57 -52.64
C LEU A 4 -0.20 -56.00 -53.51
N ASP A 5 0.05 -55.83 -54.82
CA ASP A 5 -0.96 -55.37 -55.77
C ASP A 5 -2.11 -56.37 -55.94
N ALA A 6 -1.84 -57.67 -55.79
CA ALA A 6 -2.87 -58.72 -55.81
C ALA A 6 -3.76 -58.72 -54.55
N LEU A 7 -3.22 -58.30 -53.40
CA LEU A 7 -3.91 -58.23 -52.11
C LEU A 7 -4.72 -56.93 -51.93
N THR A 8 -4.24 -55.83 -52.51
CA THR A 8 -4.86 -54.50 -52.38
C THR A 8 -5.56 -54.04 -53.65
N GLY A 9 -5.73 -54.90 -54.66
CA GLY A 9 -6.40 -54.59 -55.92
C GLY A 9 -5.72 -53.48 -56.75
N GLY A 10 -4.40 -53.34 -56.64
CA GLY A 10 -3.62 -52.29 -57.33
C GLY A 10 -3.56 -50.93 -56.62
N TYR A 11 -4.19 -50.78 -55.44
CA TYR A 11 -4.16 -49.55 -54.64
C TYR A 11 -2.98 -49.48 -53.64
N ALA A 12 -2.00 -50.38 -53.73
CA ALA A 12 -0.91 -50.50 -52.76
C ALA A 12 -0.14 -49.18 -52.58
N SER A 13 0.08 -48.46 -53.68
CA SER A 13 0.73 -47.15 -53.68
C SER A 13 -0.10 -46.09 -52.94
N LEU A 14 -1.41 -46.03 -53.20
CA LEU A 14 -2.33 -45.10 -52.53
C LEU A 14 -2.44 -45.36 -51.02
N ILE A 15 -2.48 -46.63 -50.62
CA ILE A 15 -2.45 -47.01 -49.19
C ILE A 15 -1.13 -46.56 -48.56
N LEU A 16 0.00 -46.77 -49.24
CA LEU A 16 1.31 -46.35 -48.75
C LEU A 16 1.41 -44.82 -48.59
N TYR A 17 0.93 -44.06 -49.58
CA TYR A 17 0.89 -42.59 -49.50
C TYR A 17 -0.08 -42.09 -48.42
N GLY A 18 -1.22 -42.77 -48.24
CA GLY A 18 -2.17 -42.46 -47.17
C GLY A 18 -1.56 -42.66 -45.78
N LEU A 19 -0.85 -43.77 -45.56
CA LEU A 19 -0.14 -44.03 -44.31
C LEU A 19 1.01 -43.04 -44.08
N ALA A 20 1.75 -42.69 -45.12
CA ALA A 20 2.81 -41.68 -45.03
C ALA A 20 2.25 -40.30 -44.64
N ALA A 21 1.14 -39.88 -45.25
CA ALA A 21 0.47 -38.63 -44.90
C ALA A 21 -0.02 -38.63 -43.45
N LEU A 22 -0.61 -39.75 -42.99
CA LEU A 22 -1.12 -39.89 -41.63
C LEU A 22 0.03 -39.86 -40.59
N ALA A 23 1.17 -40.49 -40.90
CA ALA A 23 2.36 -40.42 -40.07
C ALA A 23 2.89 -38.98 -39.95
N VAL A 24 2.92 -38.21 -41.05
CA VAL A 24 3.34 -36.80 -41.03
C VAL A 24 2.39 -35.96 -40.17
N VAL A 25 1.08 -36.12 -40.33
CA VAL A 25 0.07 -35.40 -39.52
C VAL A 25 0.21 -35.76 -38.04
N ALA A 26 0.41 -37.04 -37.71
CA ALA A 26 0.59 -37.48 -36.33
C ALA A 26 1.85 -36.88 -35.69
N VAL A 27 2.98 -36.86 -36.40
CA VAL A 27 4.23 -36.27 -35.91
C VAL A 27 4.09 -34.76 -35.71
N LEU A 28 3.49 -34.04 -36.68
CA LEU A 28 3.28 -32.59 -36.56
C LEU A 28 2.29 -32.25 -35.43
N GLY A 29 1.22 -33.02 -35.29
CA GLY A 29 0.25 -32.85 -34.20
C GLY A 29 0.89 -33.08 -32.83
N TYR A 30 1.71 -34.12 -32.69
CA TYR A 30 2.43 -34.41 -31.46
C TYR A 30 3.46 -33.33 -31.11
N THR A 31 4.28 -32.89 -32.07
CA THR A 31 5.29 -31.85 -31.82
C THR A 31 4.65 -30.51 -31.47
N TYR A 32 3.55 -30.15 -32.14
CA TYR A 32 2.77 -28.96 -31.81
C TYR A 32 2.17 -29.05 -30.40
N HIS A 33 1.52 -30.17 -30.06
CA HIS A 33 0.92 -30.35 -28.74
C HIS A 33 1.97 -30.38 -27.62
N ALA A 34 3.09 -31.08 -27.82
CA ALA A 34 4.19 -31.10 -26.87
C ALA A 34 4.83 -29.71 -26.71
N GLY A 35 4.95 -28.94 -27.78
CA GLY A 35 5.41 -27.55 -27.75
C GLY A 35 4.46 -26.65 -26.95
N TYR A 36 3.15 -26.76 -27.20
CA TYR A 36 2.12 -26.00 -26.49
C TYR A 36 2.09 -26.36 -24.99
N SER A 37 2.09 -27.64 -24.64
CA SER A 37 2.10 -28.09 -23.24
C SER A 37 3.33 -27.60 -22.48
N ARG A 38 4.52 -27.59 -23.11
CA ARG A 38 5.73 -27.02 -22.51
C ARG A 38 5.63 -25.51 -22.32
N ALA A 39 5.08 -24.80 -23.30
CA ALA A 39 4.88 -23.36 -23.20
C ALA A 39 3.89 -23.03 -22.07
N ASP A 40 2.78 -23.75 -21.99
CA ASP A 40 1.75 -23.60 -20.96
C ASP A 40 2.32 -23.84 -19.56
N ALA A 41 3.08 -24.92 -19.37
CA ALA A 41 3.77 -25.21 -18.11
C ALA A 41 4.78 -24.10 -17.73
N ALA A 42 5.56 -23.61 -18.70
CA ALA A 42 6.54 -22.56 -18.46
C ALA A 42 5.89 -21.22 -18.09
N TRP A 43 4.76 -20.88 -18.71
CA TRP A 43 4.01 -19.67 -18.38
C TRP A 43 3.29 -19.80 -17.04
N SER A 44 2.66 -20.93 -16.78
CA SER A 44 2.02 -21.22 -15.49
C SER A 44 3.01 -21.08 -14.34
N LEU A 45 4.21 -21.66 -14.47
CA LEU A 45 5.28 -21.52 -13.48
C LEU A 45 5.71 -20.06 -13.28
N LYS A 46 5.86 -19.29 -14.38
CA LYS A 46 6.19 -17.86 -14.30
C LYS A 46 5.11 -17.06 -13.57
N TYR A 47 3.84 -17.38 -13.79
CA TYR A 47 2.73 -16.75 -13.10
C TYR A 47 2.73 -17.07 -11.61
N GLU A 48 2.85 -18.35 -11.24
CA GLU A 48 2.94 -18.76 -9.83
C GLU A 48 4.10 -18.09 -9.10
N GLN A 49 5.28 -18.04 -9.73
CA GLN A 49 6.44 -17.37 -9.15
C GLN A 49 6.19 -15.86 -8.95
N ARG A 50 5.50 -15.21 -9.90
CA ARG A 50 5.13 -13.80 -9.78
C ARG A 50 4.11 -13.58 -8.67
N GLU A 51 3.09 -14.40 -8.57
CA GLU A 51 2.06 -14.34 -7.52
C GLU A 51 2.69 -14.49 -6.12
N VAL A 52 3.62 -15.44 -5.95
CA VAL A 52 4.36 -15.61 -4.70
C VAL A 52 5.24 -14.39 -4.39
N ALA A 53 5.93 -13.85 -5.39
CA ALA A 53 6.77 -12.66 -5.22
C ALA A 53 5.95 -11.41 -4.86
N ILE A 54 4.81 -11.20 -5.53
CA ILE A 54 3.86 -10.12 -5.24
C ILE A 54 3.33 -10.28 -3.82
N THR A 55 2.81 -11.44 -3.46
CA THR A 55 2.29 -11.73 -2.12
C THR A 55 3.34 -11.44 -1.04
N LYS A 56 4.58 -11.87 -1.26
CA LYS A 56 5.69 -11.60 -0.35
C LYS A 56 5.97 -10.10 -0.20
N ALA A 57 6.01 -9.37 -1.31
CA ALA A 57 6.23 -7.92 -1.32
C ALA A 57 5.09 -7.17 -0.63
N THR A 58 3.83 -7.54 -0.91
CA THR A 58 2.65 -6.97 -0.26
C THR A 58 2.67 -7.20 1.25
N ASN A 59 2.97 -8.43 1.70
CA ASN A 59 3.04 -8.72 3.12
C ASN A 59 4.16 -7.94 3.82
N ALA A 60 5.31 -7.77 3.17
CA ALA A 60 6.40 -6.96 3.69
C ALA A 60 5.99 -5.48 3.84
N GLU A 61 5.29 -4.93 2.84
CA GLU A 61 4.82 -3.55 2.86
C GLU A 61 3.73 -3.32 3.92
N VAL A 62 2.77 -4.25 4.04
CA VAL A 62 1.75 -4.21 5.09
C VAL A 62 2.41 -4.21 6.48
N SER A 63 3.43 -5.03 6.69
CA SER A 63 4.19 -5.05 7.95
C SER A 63 4.92 -3.73 8.20
N ARG A 64 5.56 -3.16 7.17
CA ARG A 64 6.24 -1.86 7.26
C ARG A 64 5.28 -0.73 7.65
N ILE A 65 4.12 -0.67 6.98
CA ILE A 65 3.07 0.33 7.26
C ILE A 65 2.51 0.13 8.67
N SER A 66 2.24 -1.11 9.08
CA SER A 66 1.75 -1.43 10.42
C SER A 66 2.72 -0.94 11.52
N GLN A 67 4.01 -1.21 11.35
CA GLN A 67 5.03 -0.74 12.30
C GLN A 67 5.14 0.78 12.34
N ALA A 68 5.16 1.44 11.18
CA ALA A 68 5.20 2.90 11.10
C ALA A 68 3.97 3.53 11.78
N ASN A 69 2.78 2.98 11.56
CA ASN A 69 1.55 3.46 12.19
C ASN A 69 1.55 3.24 13.71
N ALA A 70 2.07 2.10 14.18
CA ALA A 70 2.19 1.84 15.62
C ALA A 70 3.15 2.83 16.30
N GLN A 71 4.28 3.14 15.65
CA GLN A 71 5.24 4.14 16.12
C GLN A 71 4.63 5.55 16.13
N ALA A 72 3.93 5.93 15.06
CA ALA A 72 3.25 7.23 14.97
C ALA A 72 2.21 7.39 16.09
N LYS A 73 1.37 6.38 16.32
CA LYS A 73 0.40 6.38 17.43
C LYS A 73 1.06 6.50 18.80
N ALA A 74 2.20 5.84 19.02
CA ALA A 74 2.93 5.93 20.28
C ALA A 74 3.53 7.33 20.49
N ILE A 75 3.99 7.99 19.42
CA ILE A 75 4.48 9.38 19.49
C ILE A 75 3.31 10.33 19.76
N GLU A 76 2.19 10.19 19.05
CA GLU A 76 1.00 11.01 19.27
C GLU A 76 0.44 10.86 20.68
N ALA A 77 0.41 9.64 21.23
CA ALA A 77 -0.02 9.42 22.61
C ALA A 77 0.85 10.21 23.61
N LYS A 78 2.18 10.18 23.45
CA LYS A 78 3.09 11.00 24.28
C LYS A 78 2.83 12.49 24.12
N ARG A 79 2.58 12.95 22.89
CA ARG A 79 2.25 14.37 22.63
C ARG A 79 0.94 14.79 23.28
N LEU A 80 -0.05 13.91 23.31
CA LEU A 80 -1.32 14.17 23.99
C LEU A 80 -1.13 14.24 25.51
N ASP A 81 -0.31 13.36 26.08
CA ASP A 81 0.03 13.40 27.51
C ASP A 81 0.77 14.69 27.89
N GLU A 82 1.76 15.09 27.07
CA GLU A 82 2.46 16.38 27.22
C GLU A 82 1.48 17.56 27.14
N LEU A 83 0.60 17.58 26.14
CA LEU A 83 -0.38 18.64 25.96
C LEU A 83 -1.38 18.71 27.11
N ALA A 84 -1.78 17.56 27.68
CA ALA A 84 -2.65 17.51 28.85
C ALA A 84 -1.96 18.09 30.09
N ALA A 85 -0.68 17.78 30.30
CA ALA A 85 0.11 18.36 31.38
C ALA A 85 0.30 19.89 31.21
N ASP A 86 0.60 20.34 29.99
CA ASP A 86 0.74 21.76 29.67
C ASP A 86 -0.58 22.51 29.88
N ASN A 87 -1.70 21.93 29.48
CA ASN A 87 -3.03 22.52 29.71
C ASN A 87 -3.34 22.63 31.20
N ALA A 88 -3.06 21.61 32.01
CA ALA A 88 -3.26 21.67 33.46
C ALA A 88 -2.38 22.76 34.10
N ALA A 89 -1.12 22.91 33.65
CA ALA A 89 -0.23 23.97 34.11
C ALA A 89 -0.74 25.36 33.71
N LEU A 90 -1.26 25.51 32.49
CA LEU A 90 -1.87 26.76 32.02
C LEU A 90 -3.14 27.12 32.81
N GLU A 91 -4.02 26.16 33.08
CA GLU A 91 -5.21 26.37 33.91
C GLU A 91 -4.84 26.83 35.32
N GLN A 92 -3.81 26.22 35.91
CA GLN A 92 -3.29 26.63 37.21
C GLN A 92 -2.76 28.08 37.17
N GLN A 93 -1.95 28.45 36.17
CA GLN A 93 -1.45 29.81 36.03
C GLN A 93 -2.55 30.84 35.80
N ILE A 94 -3.59 30.49 35.03
CA ILE A 94 -4.76 31.35 34.83
C ILE A 94 -5.44 31.60 36.17
N LYS A 95 -5.64 30.55 36.97
CA LYS A 95 -6.24 30.67 38.28
C LYS A 95 -5.40 31.53 39.21
N GLU A 96 -4.10 31.27 39.31
CA GLU A 96 -3.17 32.04 40.15
C GLU A 96 -3.19 33.53 39.78
N LYS A 97 -3.17 33.87 38.49
CA LYS A 97 -3.24 35.26 38.03
C LYS A 97 -4.61 35.90 38.28
N SER A 98 -5.69 35.13 38.17
CA SER A 98 -7.03 35.62 38.48
C SER A 98 -7.16 35.92 39.97
N ASP A 99 -6.69 35.01 40.82
CA ASP A 99 -6.69 35.16 42.27
C ASP A 99 -5.80 36.36 42.70
N GLU A 100 -4.64 36.55 42.04
CA GLU A 100 -3.77 37.73 42.25
C GLU A 100 -4.47 39.03 41.85
N ALA A 101 -5.13 39.05 40.69
CA ALA A 101 -5.88 40.22 40.23
C ALA A 101 -7.07 40.56 41.13
N ASP A 102 -7.77 39.55 41.66
CA ASP A 102 -8.89 39.75 42.59
C ASP A 102 -8.43 40.16 43.99
N ALA A 103 -7.23 39.75 44.40
CA ALA A 103 -6.62 40.17 45.65
C ALA A 103 -5.99 41.58 45.59
N ASP A 104 -5.84 42.16 44.40
CA ASP A 104 -5.26 43.49 44.22
C ASP A 104 -6.21 44.59 44.77
N PRO A 105 -5.85 45.26 45.88
CA PRO A 105 -6.68 46.33 46.47
C PRO A 105 -6.78 47.57 45.57
N ASP A 106 -5.83 47.75 44.66
CA ASP A 106 -5.76 48.86 43.72
C ASP A 106 -6.29 48.47 42.31
N ARG A 107 -6.89 47.27 42.13
CA ARG A 107 -7.41 46.77 40.84
C ARG A 107 -8.28 47.76 40.09
N ASP A 108 -9.21 48.38 40.81
CA ASP A 108 -10.17 49.35 40.25
C ASP A 108 -9.74 50.80 40.51
N ARG A 109 -8.55 51.01 41.10
CA ARG A 109 -8.03 52.34 41.40
C ARG A 109 -7.39 52.92 40.13
N PRO A 110 -7.80 54.11 39.68
CA PRO A 110 -7.18 54.73 38.52
C PRO A 110 -5.70 55.05 38.84
N ALA A 111 -4.79 54.45 38.07
CA ALA A 111 -3.33 54.63 38.21
C ALA A 111 -2.88 56.09 38.04
N LEU A 112 -3.71 56.90 37.38
CA LEU A 112 -3.53 58.34 37.21
C LEU A 112 -4.70 59.07 37.87
N SER A 113 -4.38 60.10 38.66
CA SER A 113 -5.40 61.01 39.16
C SER A 113 -6.09 61.71 37.99
N ASN A 114 -7.34 62.14 38.17
CA ASN A 114 -8.08 62.90 37.15
C ASN A 114 -7.30 64.14 36.67
N ASP A 115 -6.55 64.79 37.57
CA ASP A 115 -5.70 65.93 37.25
C ASP A 115 -4.51 65.53 36.36
N SER A 116 -3.86 64.41 36.63
CA SER A 116 -2.78 63.88 35.79
C SER A 116 -3.28 63.47 34.39
N ARG A 117 -4.51 62.93 34.28
CA ARG A 117 -5.13 62.60 32.99
C ARG A 117 -5.36 63.85 32.14
N LEU A 118 -5.90 64.91 32.75
CA LEU A 118 -6.13 66.21 32.10
C LEU A 118 -4.83 66.86 31.62
N ARG A 119 -3.75 66.76 32.39
CA ARG A 119 -2.44 67.32 32.01
C ARG A 119 -1.79 66.61 30.82
N ILE A 120 -2.02 65.30 30.66
CA ILE A 120 -1.52 64.53 29.51
C ILE A 120 -2.35 64.83 28.26
N ASP A 121 -3.69 64.90 28.40
CA ASP A 121 -4.60 65.25 27.30
C ASP A 121 -4.34 66.65 26.73
N ALA A 122 -3.91 67.59 27.58
CA ALA A 122 -3.58 68.96 27.18
C ALA A 122 -2.22 69.13 26.46
N ILE A 123 -1.39 68.08 26.39
CA ILE A 123 -0.10 68.08 25.65
C ILE A 123 -0.27 67.51 24.23
N HIS A 124 -1.37 66.80 23.95
CA HIS A 124 -1.80 66.41 22.59
C HIS A 124 -2.46 67.58 21.85
#